data_AF-A0A2K5QVL9-F1
#
_entry.id   AF-A0A2K5QVL9-F1
#
_cell.length_a   1.000
_cell.length_b   1.000
_cell.length_c   1.000
_cell.angle_alpha   90.00
_cell.angle_beta   90.00
_cell.angle_gamma   90.00
#
_symmetry.space_group_name_H-M   'P 1'
#
loop_
_entity.id
_entity.type
_entity.pdbx_description
1 polymer ?
#
loop_
_entity_poly.entity_id
_entity_poly.type
_entity_poly.pdbx_seq_one_letter_code
_entity_poly.pdbx_strand_id
1 'polypeptide(L)'
;MKTAENTRGTGSDGPQKRGLCVLCGLPAAGKSTFARALAHRLRQEQGWAVGVVAYDDVMPDAFLAGASALPAPSQWKLLRQELLKYLEYFLMAVINGCQMSAPPSRTEAMWEDFITCLKDQDLIFSAAFEAQSCYLLTKTAVSRPLLLVLDDNFYYQSMRYEVYQLARKYSLGFCQLFLDCPLETCLQRNGQRPQALPAATIRLMGRKLEKPSPEKNAWEHNSLTLQSPAGASGASLEVTDLLLSALENPVKYAEDNMEQKDTDRIICSTNILHTADVTLRRIVSQTMKEAKDERVLPYKLKLLAEELNKLKAEFLEDLKQGNKKYLCFQQTTDVSDVISFFHYEKDNIVQKYFSKKH
;
A
#
# COMPACT_ATOMS: atom_id res chain seq x y z
N MET A 1 17.32 -59.29 26.82
CA MET A 1 16.84 -58.80 25.50
C MET A 1 15.91 -57.64 25.76
N LYS A 2 16.32 -56.42 25.39
CA LYS A 2 15.55 -55.18 25.58
C LYS A 2 14.45 -55.11 24.53
N THR A 3 13.21 -54.94 24.99
CA THR A 3 12.05 -54.58 24.16
C THR A 3 12.20 -53.15 23.69
N ALA A 4 12.36 -52.96 22.38
CA ALA A 4 12.40 -51.65 21.74
C ALA A 4 10.96 -51.11 21.60
N GLU A 5 10.70 -49.99 22.27
CA GLU A 5 9.56 -49.12 22.01
C GLU A 5 9.64 -48.58 20.59
N ASN A 6 8.57 -48.78 19.82
CA ASN A 6 8.45 -48.28 18.46
C ASN A 6 7.73 -46.94 18.52
N THR A 7 8.47 -45.87 18.79
CA THR A 7 8.00 -44.48 18.70
C THR A 7 7.71 -44.16 17.23
N ARG A 8 6.44 -44.27 16.82
CA ARG A 8 5.98 -43.73 15.54
C ARG A 8 5.96 -42.21 15.61
N GLY A 9 7.08 -41.59 15.28
CA GLY A 9 7.11 -40.20 14.84
C GLY A 9 6.45 -40.10 13.47
N THR A 10 5.24 -39.57 13.40
CA THR A 10 4.62 -39.11 12.15
C THR A 10 4.49 -37.59 12.19
N GLY A 11 5.62 -36.91 12.13
CA GLY A 11 5.70 -35.50 11.77
C GLY A 11 6.12 -35.40 10.31
N SER A 12 5.19 -35.60 9.38
CA SER A 12 5.40 -35.23 7.99
C SER A 12 5.13 -33.73 7.86
N ASP A 13 6.01 -32.90 8.41
CA ASP A 13 5.87 -31.45 8.33
C ASP A 13 6.49 -31.00 7.00
N GLY A 14 5.69 -31.09 5.93
CA GLY A 14 6.02 -30.45 4.66
C GLY A 14 6.10 -28.93 4.84
N PRO A 15 6.81 -28.21 3.94
CA PRO A 15 6.88 -26.75 4.03
C PRO A 15 5.47 -26.16 4.08
N GLN A 16 5.20 -25.39 5.13
CA GLN A 16 3.88 -24.82 5.37
C GLN A 16 3.55 -23.80 4.27
N LYS A 17 2.48 -24.06 3.51
CA LYS A 17 2.04 -23.23 2.39
C LYS A 17 1.44 -21.91 2.91
N ARG A 18 1.88 -20.80 2.35
CA ARG A 18 1.46 -19.45 2.80
C ARG A 18 1.29 -18.54 1.60
N GLY A 19 0.28 -17.69 1.62
CA GLY A 19 -0.01 -16.84 0.47
C GLY A 19 -0.77 -15.56 0.79
N LEU A 20 -0.69 -14.64 -0.16
CA LEU A 20 -1.41 -13.38 -0.18
C LEU A 20 -2.39 -13.39 -1.36
N CYS A 21 -3.65 -13.05 -1.10
CA CYS A 21 -4.69 -12.88 -2.11
C CYS A 21 -5.17 -11.43 -2.07
N VAL A 22 -5.06 -10.72 -3.19
CA VAL A 22 -5.55 -9.34 -3.32
C VAL A 22 -6.92 -9.32 -3.97
N LEU A 23 -7.90 -8.66 -3.35
CA LEU A 23 -9.18 -8.38 -3.98
C LEU A 23 -9.12 -7.03 -4.67
N CYS A 24 -9.43 -6.96 -5.96
CA CYS A 24 -9.40 -5.70 -6.72
C CYS A 24 -10.74 -5.42 -7.40
N GLY A 25 -11.08 -4.14 -7.54
CA GLY A 25 -12.34 -3.71 -8.14
C GLY A 25 -12.89 -2.42 -7.56
N LEU A 26 -13.90 -1.86 -8.21
CA LEU A 26 -14.49 -0.58 -7.81
C LEU A 26 -15.10 -0.61 -6.39
N PRO A 27 -15.23 0.55 -5.72
CA PRO A 27 -16.06 0.65 -4.53
C PRO A 27 -17.46 0.07 -4.79
N ALA A 28 -18.01 -0.64 -3.80
CA ALA A 28 -19.30 -1.33 -3.88
C ALA A 28 -19.40 -2.47 -4.93
N ALA A 29 -18.29 -2.95 -5.50
CA ALA A 29 -18.27 -4.13 -6.38
C ALA A 29 -18.57 -5.46 -5.66
N GLY A 30 -18.55 -5.47 -4.31
CA GLY A 30 -18.85 -6.65 -3.48
C GLY A 30 -17.64 -7.34 -2.85
N LYS A 31 -16.46 -6.70 -2.87
CA LYS A 31 -15.19 -7.28 -2.39
C LYS A 31 -15.25 -7.76 -0.94
N SER A 32 -15.64 -6.90 0.01
CA SER A 32 -15.71 -7.26 1.43
C SER A 32 -16.68 -8.39 1.72
N THR A 33 -17.84 -8.40 1.05
CA THR A 33 -18.80 -9.50 1.15
C THR A 33 -18.20 -10.81 0.63
N PHE A 34 -17.54 -10.75 -0.52
CA PHE A 34 -16.86 -11.90 -1.10
C PHE A 34 -15.70 -12.40 -0.21
N ALA A 35 -14.89 -11.49 0.35
CA ALA A 35 -13.77 -11.82 1.24
C ALA A 35 -14.22 -12.64 2.44
N ARG A 36 -15.30 -12.20 3.12
CA ARG A 36 -15.88 -12.89 4.28
C ARG A 36 -16.44 -14.25 3.90
N ALA A 37 -17.18 -14.33 2.80
CA ALA A 37 -17.73 -15.60 2.30
C ALA A 37 -16.63 -16.58 1.86
N LEU A 38 -15.53 -16.07 1.28
CA LEU A 38 -14.36 -16.86 0.91
C LEU A 38 -13.66 -17.40 2.15
N ALA A 39 -13.37 -16.55 3.13
CA ALA A 39 -12.69 -16.96 4.34
C ALA A 39 -13.47 -18.00 5.15
N HIS A 40 -14.78 -17.80 5.30
CA HIS A 40 -15.65 -18.77 5.98
C HIS A 40 -15.57 -20.16 5.31
N ARG A 41 -15.69 -20.20 3.99
CA ARG A 41 -15.64 -21.45 3.23
C ARG A 41 -14.28 -22.13 3.29
N LEU A 42 -13.18 -21.40 3.09
CA LEU A 42 -11.83 -21.97 3.16
C LEU A 42 -11.50 -22.52 4.55
N ARG A 43 -11.96 -21.86 5.62
CA ARG A 43 -11.80 -22.37 6.99
C ARG A 43 -12.58 -23.66 7.22
N GLN A 44 -13.80 -23.77 6.69
CA GLN A 44 -14.68 -24.93 6.89
C GLN A 44 -14.34 -26.12 5.98
N GLU A 45 -14.19 -25.88 4.68
CA GLU A 45 -14.05 -26.93 3.67
C GLU A 45 -12.58 -27.36 3.47
N GLN A 46 -11.64 -26.41 3.53
CA GLN A 46 -10.22 -26.67 3.26
C GLN A 46 -9.37 -26.75 4.53
N GLY A 47 -9.92 -26.35 5.69
CA GLY A 47 -9.21 -26.34 6.96
C GLY A 47 -8.04 -25.35 7.01
N TRP A 48 -8.04 -24.31 6.18
CA TRP A 48 -6.95 -23.33 6.12
C TRP A 48 -7.03 -22.32 7.28
N ALA A 49 -5.88 -21.78 7.68
CA ALA A 49 -5.84 -20.54 8.43
C ALA A 49 -6.07 -19.39 7.43
N VAL A 50 -7.14 -18.64 7.59
CA VAL A 50 -7.45 -17.52 6.69
C VAL A 50 -7.59 -16.26 7.50
N GLY A 51 -6.94 -15.17 7.10
CA GLY A 51 -7.13 -13.83 7.62
C GLY A 51 -7.63 -12.90 6.53
N VAL A 52 -8.74 -12.20 6.77
CA VAL A 52 -9.23 -11.11 5.93
C VAL A 52 -8.81 -9.81 6.57
N VAL A 53 -7.98 -9.03 5.87
CA VAL A 53 -7.58 -7.70 6.32
C VAL A 53 -8.27 -6.69 5.43
N ALA A 54 -9.39 -6.16 5.91
CA ALA A 54 -10.09 -5.07 5.27
C ALA A 54 -9.41 -3.75 5.64
N TYR A 55 -8.92 -3.03 4.64
CA TYR A 55 -8.16 -1.80 4.84
C TYR A 55 -9.07 -0.71 5.46
N ASP A 56 -10.33 -0.68 5.06
CA ASP A 56 -11.35 0.24 5.60
C ASP A 56 -11.66 -0.02 7.09
N ASP A 57 -11.47 -1.25 7.60
CA ASP A 57 -11.75 -1.60 9.01
C ASP A 57 -10.54 -1.35 9.93
N VAL A 58 -9.33 -1.27 9.36
CA VAL A 58 -8.07 -1.15 10.13
C VAL A 58 -7.50 0.26 10.04
N MET A 59 -7.66 0.94 8.90
CA MET A 59 -7.15 2.30 8.76
C MET A 59 -8.04 3.27 9.54
N PRO A 60 -7.44 4.25 10.24
CA PRO A 60 -8.22 5.25 10.94
C PRO A 60 -9.07 6.02 9.94
N ASP A 61 -10.30 6.33 10.34
CA ASP A 61 -11.18 7.24 9.61
C ASP A 61 -10.46 8.58 9.43
N ALA A 62 -9.87 8.81 8.26
CA ALA A 62 -9.24 10.08 7.92
C ALA A 62 -10.25 11.25 7.82
N PHE A 63 -11.49 11.05 8.27
CA PHE A 63 -12.67 11.87 8.05
C PHE A 63 -13.12 12.69 9.27
N LEU A 64 -12.52 12.52 10.46
CA LEU A 64 -13.01 13.18 11.68
C LEU A 64 -12.33 14.51 12.04
N ALA A 65 -11.70 15.19 11.07
CA ALA A 65 -11.26 16.58 11.25
C ALA A 65 -11.64 17.46 10.04
N GLY A 66 -12.90 17.93 10.05
CA GLY A 66 -13.33 19.09 9.27
C GLY A 66 -13.96 18.79 7.91
N ALA A 67 -15.17 19.32 7.72
CA ALA A 67 -16.03 19.13 6.56
C ALA A 67 -15.34 19.24 5.18
N SER A 68 -15.74 18.34 4.27
CA SER A 68 -15.66 18.43 2.80
C SER A 68 -14.37 18.07 2.06
N ALA A 69 -13.28 17.64 2.70
CA ALA A 69 -12.08 17.21 1.99
C ALA A 69 -11.85 15.69 2.11
N LEU A 70 -11.82 14.99 0.97
CA LEU A 70 -11.17 13.68 0.89
C LEU A 70 -9.74 13.83 1.44
N PRO A 71 -9.22 12.85 2.21
CA PRO A 71 -7.82 12.88 2.63
C PRO A 71 -6.93 13.08 1.41
N ALA A 72 -5.88 13.89 1.57
CA ALA A 72 -4.90 14.08 0.51
C ALA A 72 -4.44 12.68 0.05
N PRO A 73 -4.38 12.40 -1.28
CA PRO A 73 -4.04 11.08 -1.81
C PRO A 73 -2.79 10.47 -1.20
N SER A 74 -1.92 11.33 -0.70
CA SER A 74 -0.71 11.00 0.01
C SER A 74 -0.96 10.29 1.36
N GLN A 75 -1.83 10.78 2.22
CA GLN A 75 -2.04 10.18 3.55
C GLN A 75 -2.51 8.73 3.45
N TRP A 76 -3.45 8.44 2.54
CA TRP A 76 -3.97 7.08 2.35
C TRP A 76 -2.90 6.10 1.87
N LYS A 77 -1.99 6.58 1.01
CA LYS A 77 -0.87 5.75 0.55
C LYS A 77 0.15 5.52 1.67
N LEU A 78 0.34 6.46 2.62
CA LEU A 78 1.22 6.24 3.79
C LEU A 78 0.61 5.19 4.72
N LEU A 79 -0.69 5.28 5.01
CA LEU A 79 -1.41 4.29 5.82
C LEU A 79 -1.37 2.91 5.18
N ARG A 80 -1.56 2.79 3.85
CA ARG A 80 -1.38 1.52 3.12
C ARG A 80 0.00 0.91 3.32
N GLN A 81 1.05 1.73 3.20
CA GLN A 81 2.43 1.28 3.39
C GLN A 81 2.69 0.88 4.84
N GLU A 82 2.06 1.56 5.80
CA GLU A 82 2.13 1.20 7.21
C GLU A 82 1.43 -0.14 7.49
N LEU A 83 0.24 -0.37 6.93
CA LEU A 83 -0.47 -1.66 7.04
C LEU A 83 0.33 -2.80 6.41
N LEU A 84 0.98 -2.57 5.27
CA LEU A 84 1.86 -3.56 4.64
C LEU A 84 3.03 -3.93 5.55
N LYS A 85 3.58 -2.99 6.33
CA LYS A 85 4.58 -3.32 7.36
C LYS A 85 3.97 -4.17 8.47
N TYR A 86 2.75 -3.87 8.92
CA TYR A 86 2.11 -4.69 9.95
C TYR A 86 1.89 -6.13 9.49
N LEU A 87 1.44 -6.30 8.24
CA LEU A 87 1.35 -7.60 7.58
C LEU A 87 2.71 -8.30 7.51
N GLU A 88 3.77 -7.57 7.18
CA GLU A 88 5.14 -8.09 7.16
C GLU A 88 5.61 -8.57 8.54
N TYR A 89 5.36 -7.82 9.61
CA TYR A 89 5.67 -8.25 10.98
C TYR A 89 4.94 -9.54 11.36
N PHE A 90 3.66 -9.65 11.01
CA PHE A 90 2.88 -10.87 11.21
C PHE A 90 3.44 -12.05 10.41
N LEU A 91 3.72 -11.85 9.11
CA LEU A 91 4.31 -12.88 8.26
C LEU A 91 5.68 -13.33 8.78
N MET A 92 6.53 -12.41 9.21
CA MET A 92 7.83 -12.74 9.82
C MET A 92 7.68 -13.57 11.09
N ALA A 93 6.72 -13.23 11.95
CA ALA A 93 6.42 -14.02 13.14
C ALA A 93 6.03 -15.45 12.74
N VAL A 94 5.12 -15.59 11.77
CA VAL A 94 4.67 -16.90 11.28
C VAL A 94 5.80 -17.68 10.60
N ILE A 95 6.67 -17.03 9.83
CA ILE A 95 7.85 -17.64 9.14
C ILE A 95 8.87 -18.15 10.14
N ASN A 96 9.15 -17.38 11.17
CA ASN A 96 10.16 -17.74 12.14
C ASN A 96 9.59 -18.55 13.32
N GLY A 97 8.28 -18.78 13.36
CA GLY A 97 7.60 -19.45 14.47
C GLY A 97 7.79 -18.71 15.80
N CYS A 98 7.91 -17.38 15.76
CA CYS A 98 8.20 -16.56 16.93
C CYS A 98 7.02 -15.65 17.30
N GLN A 99 7.13 -14.99 18.44
CA GLN A 99 6.16 -13.99 18.88
C GLN A 99 6.26 -12.72 18.03
N MET A 100 5.12 -12.08 17.80
CA MET A 100 5.04 -10.79 17.13
C MET A 100 5.09 -9.66 18.16
N SER A 101 5.97 -8.69 17.94
CA SER A 101 6.09 -7.47 18.74
C SER A 101 5.58 -6.27 17.95
N ALA A 102 5.13 -5.24 18.67
CA ALA A 102 4.67 -4.01 18.03
C ALA A 102 5.81 -3.28 17.28
N PRO A 103 5.58 -2.78 16.05
CA PRO A 103 6.57 -1.98 15.32
C PRO A 103 6.95 -0.69 16.08
N PRO A 104 8.20 -0.20 15.96
CA PRO A 104 8.69 0.96 16.73
C PRO A 104 8.10 2.30 16.25
N SER A 105 7.77 2.41 14.96
CA SER A 105 7.06 3.57 14.39
C SER A 105 5.72 3.07 13.89
N ARG A 106 4.66 3.39 14.65
CA ARG A 106 3.29 2.94 14.39
C ARG A 106 2.26 3.98 14.82
N THR A 107 1.12 3.96 14.16
CA THR A 107 -0.13 4.58 14.56
C THR A 107 -0.83 3.62 15.53
N GLU A 108 -0.89 3.97 16.81
CA GLU A 108 -1.37 3.05 17.87
C GLU A 108 -2.77 2.50 17.59
N ALA A 109 -3.73 3.37 17.24
CA ALA A 109 -5.11 2.94 16.93
C ALA A 109 -5.15 1.94 15.76
N MET A 110 -4.44 2.24 14.68
CA MET A 110 -4.37 1.36 13.50
C MET A 110 -3.72 0.00 13.82
N TRP A 111 -2.71 0.00 14.69
CA TRP A 111 -2.08 -1.23 15.17
C TRP A 111 -3.05 -2.04 16.04
N GLU A 112 -3.78 -1.40 16.95
CA GLU A 112 -4.80 -2.05 17.78
C GLU A 112 -5.92 -2.68 16.93
N ASP A 113 -6.41 -1.97 15.91
CA ASP A 113 -7.42 -2.48 14.98
C ASP A 113 -6.88 -3.65 14.16
N PHE A 114 -5.63 -3.58 13.70
CA PHE A 114 -4.95 -4.68 13.03
C PHE A 114 -4.83 -5.93 13.92
N ILE A 115 -4.41 -5.74 15.18
CA ILE A 115 -4.29 -6.83 16.16
C ILE A 115 -5.65 -7.45 16.45
N THR A 116 -6.69 -6.63 16.64
CA THR A 116 -8.06 -7.09 16.87
C THR A 116 -8.55 -7.92 15.68
N CYS A 117 -8.32 -7.42 14.46
CA CYS A 117 -8.62 -8.13 13.22
C CYS A 117 -7.95 -9.51 13.15
N LEU A 118 -6.69 -9.66 13.58
CA LEU A 118 -6.02 -10.96 13.62
C LEU A 118 -6.54 -11.89 14.74
N LYS A 119 -6.87 -11.34 15.91
CA LYS A 119 -7.43 -12.10 17.05
C LYS A 119 -8.79 -12.69 16.74
N ASP A 120 -9.69 -11.88 16.18
CA ASP A 120 -11.06 -12.29 15.82
C ASP A 120 -11.09 -13.42 14.78
N GLN A 121 -9.97 -13.64 14.09
CA GLN A 121 -9.80 -14.64 13.05
C GLN A 121 -8.94 -15.84 13.49
N ASP A 122 -8.69 -15.99 14.79
CA ASP A 122 -7.91 -17.08 15.41
C ASP A 122 -6.49 -17.19 14.81
N LEU A 123 -5.84 -16.05 14.54
CA LEU A 123 -4.46 -16.03 14.02
C LEU A 123 -3.42 -15.73 15.10
N ILE A 124 -3.77 -14.88 16.07
CA ILE A 124 -2.91 -14.52 17.20
C ILE A 124 -3.72 -14.46 18.50
N PHE A 125 -3.03 -14.50 19.63
CA PHE A 125 -3.58 -14.16 20.94
C PHE A 125 -2.58 -13.33 21.75
N SER A 126 -3.09 -12.51 22.67
CA SER A 126 -2.21 -11.70 23.54
C SER A 126 -1.61 -12.56 24.64
N ALA A 127 -0.30 -12.43 24.86
CA ALA A 127 0.34 -12.86 26.08
C ALA A 127 0.54 -11.65 26.99
N ALA A 128 0.04 -11.73 28.21
CA ALA A 128 0.30 -10.71 29.23
C ALA A 128 1.66 -11.02 29.87
N PHE A 129 2.71 -10.33 29.41
CA PHE A 129 3.94 -10.21 30.18
C PHE A 129 4.18 -8.73 30.50
N GLU A 130 4.45 -8.47 31.77
CA GLU A 130 4.61 -7.15 32.36
C GLU A 130 5.66 -6.34 31.58
N ALA A 131 5.22 -5.18 31.04
CA ALA A 131 5.98 -4.14 30.34
C ALA A 131 6.13 -4.20 28.80
N GLN A 132 5.76 -5.27 28.09
CA GLN A 132 5.77 -5.26 26.61
C GLN A 132 4.66 -6.11 26.00
N SER A 133 3.78 -5.49 25.21
CA SER A 133 2.73 -6.21 24.48
C SER A 133 3.37 -7.13 23.43
N CYS A 134 3.36 -8.44 23.69
CA CYS A 134 3.72 -9.47 22.73
C CYS A 134 2.48 -10.29 22.33
N TYR A 135 2.47 -10.72 21.07
CA TYR A 135 1.39 -11.48 20.48
C TYR A 135 1.91 -12.85 20.06
N LEU A 136 1.29 -13.91 20.58
CA LEU A 136 1.62 -15.29 20.26
C LEU A 136 0.77 -15.77 19.09
N LEU A 137 1.34 -16.60 18.24
CA LEU A 137 0.64 -17.21 17.11
C LEU A 137 -0.24 -18.37 17.61
N THR A 138 -1.44 -18.49 17.05
CA THR A 138 -2.30 -19.64 17.35
C THR A 138 -1.76 -20.91 16.69
N LYS A 139 -2.14 -22.07 17.23
CA LYS A 139 -1.84 -23.37 16.58
C LYS A 139 -2.39 -23.41 15.15
N THR A 140 -3.56 -22.81 14.92
CA THR A 140 -4.19 -22.70 13.60
C THR A 140 -3.27 -21.98 12.62
N ALA A 141 -2.75 -20.80 12.98
CA ALA A 141 -1.89 -20.00 12.11
C ALA A 141 -0.55 -20.67 11.76
N VAL A 142 0.01 -21.48 12.66
CA VAL A 142 1.30 -22.15 12.45
C VAL A 142 1.20 -23.56 11.89
N SER A 143 0.06 -24.26 11.98
CA SER A 143 -0.01 -25.69 11.56
C SER A 143 -0.77 -25.93 10.27
N ARG A 144 -1.46 -24.91 9.74
CA ARG A 144 -2.31 -25.02 8.56
C ARG A 144 -1.77 -24.14 7.44
N PRO A 145 -2.15 -24.42 6.18
CA PRO A 145 -1.94 -23.46 5.10
C PRO A 145 -2.54 -22.10 5.48
N LEU A 146 -1.75 -21.03 5.34
CA LEU A 146 -2.15 -19.67 5.71
C LEU A 146 -2.43 -18.83 4.46
N LEU A 147 -3.61 -18.23 4.37
CA LEU A 147 -3.96 -17.27 3.34
C LEU A 147 -4.38 -15.94 3.97
N LEU A 148 -3.69 -14.85 3.60
CA LEU A 148 -4.16 -13.49 3.93
C LEU A 148 -4.87 -12.91 2.70
N VAL A 149 -6.16 -12.62 2.86
CA VAL A 149 -7.00 -11.93 1.87
C VAL A 149 -6.98 -10.44 2.20
N LEU A 150 -6.43 -9.64 1.31
CA LEU A 150 -6.35 -8.19 1.44
C LEU A 150 -7.54 -7.55 0.72
N ASP A 151 -8.43 -6.93 1.50
CA ASP A 151 -9.63 -6.27 1.00
C ASP A 151 -9.44 -4.75 0.99
N ASP A 152 -9.12 -4.23 -0.18
CA ASP A 152 -9.11 -2.81 -0.55
C ASP A 152 -9.55 -2.72 -2.03
N ASN A 153 -9.67 -1.53 -2.61
CA ASN A 153 -9.99 -1.34 -4.01
C ASN A 153 -8.90 -1.85 -4.98
N PHE A 154 -7.63 -1.77 -4.60
CA PHE A 154 -6.44 -2.14 -5.38
C PHE A 154 -6.55 -1.76 -6.89
N TYR A 155 -7.05 -0.54 -7.16
CA TYR A 155 -7.43 -0.13 -8.52
C TYR A 155 -6.24 0.30 -9.39
N TYR A 156 -5.09 0.64 -8.79
CA TYR A 156 -3.83 0.79 -9.53
C TYR A 156 -3.00 -0.49 -9.45
N GLN A 157 -2.30 -0.78 -10.54
CA GLN A 157 -1.31 -1.84 -10.66
C GLN A 157 -0.20 -1.70 -9.60
N SER A 158 0.26 -0.47 -9.33
CA SER A 158 1.31 -0.20 -8.34
C SER A 158 0.93 -0.67 -6.92
N MET A 159 -0.33 -0.52 -6.52
CA MET A 159 -0.82 -0.99 -5.22
C MET A 159 -0.75 -2.51 -5.11
N ARG A 160 -1.11 -3.23 -6.19
CA ARG A 160 -1.04 -4.70 -6.24
C ARG A 160 0.40 -5.19 -6.28
N TYR A 161 1.26 -4.45 -6.97
CA TYR A 161 2.67 -4.78 -7.06
C TYR A 161 3.40 -4.65 -5.71
N GLU A 162 3.03 -3.69 -4.85
CA GLU A 162 3.57 -3.61 -3.48
C GLU A 162 3.29 -4.90 -2.68
N VAL A 163 2.09 -5.47 -2.81
CA VAL A 163 1.75 -6.77 -2.19
C VAL A 163 2.51 -7.93 -2.84
N TYR A 164 2.62 -7.94 -4.16
CA TYR A 164 3.43 -8.94 -4.88
C TYR A 164 4.90 -8.92 -4.45
N GLN A 165 5.47 -7.73 -4.23
CA GLN A 165 6.84 -7.58 -3.72
C GLN A 165 6.99 -8.18 -2.32
N LEU A 166 5.99 -8.00 -1.44
CA LEU A 166 5.97 -8.65 -0.13
C LEU A 166 5.90 -10.18 -0.27
N ALA A 167 5.04 -10.69 -1.16
CA ALA A 167 4.96 -12.13 -1.44
C ALA A 167 6.30 -12.67 -1.96
N ARG A 168 6.93 -11.98 -2.90
CA ARG A 168 8.26 -12.33 -3.44
C ARG A 168 9.34 -12.32 -2.36
N LYS A 169 9.35 -11.30 -1.48
CA LYS A 169 10.35 -11.15 -0.41
C LYS A 169 10.39 -12.37 0.50
N TYR A 170 9.23 -12.96 0.78
CA TYR A 170 9.08 -14.07 1.72
C TYR A 170 8.75 -15.42 1.05
N SER A 171 8.90 -15.50 -0.29
CA SER A 171 8.57 -16.70 -1.06
C SER A 171 7.17 -17.24 -0.76
N LEU A 172 6.17 -16.37 -0.82
CA LEU A 172 4.75 -16.68 -0.58
C LEU A 172 4.02 -16.90 -1.90
N GLY A 173 2.93 -17.67 -1.86
CA GLY A 173 1.94 -17.69 -2.93
C GLY A 173 1.31 -16.31 -3.13
N PHE A 174 1.03 -15.95 -4.38
CA PHE A 174 0.37 -14.68 -4.70
C PHE A 174 -0.70 -14.90 -5.78
N CYS A 175 -1.87 -14.30 -5.56
CA CYS A 175 -2.94 -14.26 -6.55
C CYS A 175 -3.82 -13.01 -6.41
N GLN A 176 -4.59 -12.74 -7.46
CA GLN A 176 -5.46 -11.57 -7.57
C GLN A 176 -6.85 -12.02 -7.99
N LEU A 177 -7.87 -11.53 -7.29
CA LEU A 177 -9.27 -11.73 -7.66
C LEU A 177 -9.86 -10.37 -8.04
N PHE A 178 -10.16 -10.20 -9.33
CA PHE A 178 -10.76 -8.99 -9.86
C PHE A 178 -12.28 -9.13 -9.91
N LEU A 179 -12.99 -8.36 -9.09
CA LEU A 179 -14.44 -8.33 -9.10
C LEU A 179 -14.90 -7.31 -10.14
N ASP A 180 -15.18 -7.78 -11.36
CA ASP A 180 -15.68 -6.96 -12.45
C ASP A 180 -17.17 -6.68 -12.21
N CYS A 181 -17.48 -5.42 -11.89
CA CYS A 181 -18.82 -4.96 -11.60
C CYS A 181 -19.10 -3.70 -12.43
N PRO A 182 -20.20 -3.65 -13.20
CA PRO A 182 -20.56 -2.46 -13.96
C PRO A 182 -20.60 -1.20 -13.07
N LEU A 183 -20.09 -0.09 -13.60
CA LEU A 183 -20.00 1.18 -12.88
C LEU A 183 -21.36 1.62 -12.31
N GLU A 184 -22.43 1.50 -13.09
CA GLU A 184 -23.77 1.90 -12.68
C GLU A 184 -24.30 1.03 -11.53
N THR A 185 -24.01 -0.27 -11.53
CA THR A 185 -24.31 -1.17 -10.40
C THR A 185 -23.53 -0.77 -9.15
N CYS A 186 -22.23 -0.43 -9.28
CA CYS A 186 -21.42 0.08 -8.18
C CYS A 186 -21.99 1.37 -7.59
N LEU A 187 -22.43 2.30 -8.44
CA LEU A 187 -23.05 3.56 -8.03
C LEU A 187 -24.37 3.33 -7.29
N GLN A 188 -25.23 2.45 -7.81
CA GLN A 188 -26.49 2.06 -7.17
C GLN A 188 -26.25 1.45 -5.78
N ARG A 189 -25.36 0.45 -5.70
CA ARG A 189 -25.02 -0.21 -4.42
C ARG A 189 -24.37 0.77 -3.44
N ASN A 190 -23.51 1.66 -3.91
CA ASN A 190 -22.89 2.66 -3.06
C ASN A 190 -23.91 3.62 -2.43
N GLY A 191 -24.96 4.00 -3.17
CA GLY A 191 -26.04 4.85 -2.64
C GLY A 191 -26.85 4.21 -1.50
N GLN A 192 -26.73 2.89 -1.31
CA GLN A 192 -27.38 2.14 -0.23
C GLN A 192 -26.46 1.91 0.98
N ARG A 193 -25.18 2.32 0.91
CA ARG A 193 -24.21 2.12 2.01
C ARG A 193 -24.42 3.18 3.10
N PRO A 194 -24.23 2.83 4.39
CA PRO A 194 -24.25 3.79 5.49
C PRO A 194 -23.25 4.94 5.31
N GLN A 195 -22.06 4.63 4.79
CA GLN A 195 -21.02 5.58 4.43
C GLN A 195 -20.79 5.55 2.92
N ALA A 196 -21.69 6.21 2.17
CA ALA A 196 -21.61 6.28 0.73
C ALA A 196 -20.49 7.23 0.27
N LEU A 197 -19.66 6.81 -0.69
CA LEU A 197 -18.70 7.70 -1.33
C LEU A 197 -19.40 8.64 -2.32
N PRO A 198 -18.87 9.85 -2.58
CA PRO A 198 -19.38 10.70 -3.65
C PRO A 198 -19.36 9.97 -5.00
N ALA A 199 -20.47 10.04 -5.75
CA ALA A 199 -20.59 9.37 -7.05
C ALA A 199 -19.47 9.78 -8.03
N ALA A 200 -19.05 11.04 -7.99
CA ALA A 200 -17.93 11.56 -8.77
C ALA A 200 -16.60 10.81 -8.49
N THR A 201 -16.34 10.45 -7.22
CA THR A 201 -15.17 9.67 -6.82
C THR A 201 -15.19 8.28 -7.44
N ILE A 202 -16.33 7.59 -7.41
CA ILE A 202 -16.47 6.25 -8.01
C ILE A 202 -16.32 6.31 -9.53
N ARG A 203 -16.91 7.32 -10.20
CA ARG A 203 -16.72 7.54 -11.64
C ARG A 203 -15.25 7.82 -11.98
N LEU A 204 -14.54 8.60 -11.16
CA LEU A 204 -13.11 8.88 -11.33
C LEU A 204 -12.28 7.60 -11.16
N MET A 205 -12.54 6.80 -10.13
CA MET A 205 -11.89 5.51 -9.92
C MET A 205 -12.17 4.54 -11.08
N GLY A 206 -13.40 4.54 -11.61
CA GLY A 206 -13.78 3.80 -12.81
C GLY A 206 -12.90 4.10 -14.03
N ARG A 207 -12.60 5.39 -14.26
CA ARG A 207 -11.72 5.82 -15.36
C ARG A 207 -10.25 5.46 -15.14
N LYS A 208 -9.82 5.36 -13.88
CA LYS A 208 -8.43 5.08 -13.50
C LYS A 208 -8.16 3.60 -13.20
N LEU A 209 -9.17 2.74 -13.25
CA LEU A 209 -9.05 1.34 -12.89
C LEU A 209 -8.16 0.60 -13.89
N GLU A 210 -7.04 0.09 -13.38
CA GLU A 210 -6.09 -0.74 -14.12
C GLU A 210 -6.41 -2.21 -13.84
N LYS A 211 -7.20 -2.84 -14.71
CA LYS A 211 -7.54 -4.27 -14.59
C LYS A 211 -6.27 -5.14 -14.60
N PRO A 212 -6.20 -6.23 -13.82
CA PRO A 212 -5.08 -7.17 -13.92
C PRO A 212 -4.90 -7.69 -15.35
N SER A 213 -3.67 -7.71 -15.84
CA SER A 213 -3.34 -8.05 -17.21
C SER A 213 -2.15 -9.02 -17.26
N PRO A 214 -2.41 -10.34 -17.14
CA PRO A 214 -1.38 -11.38 -17.24
C PRO A 214 -0.53 -11.29 -18.51
N GLU A 215 -1.12 -10.86 -19.62
CA GLU A 215 -0.46 -10.71 -20.92
C GLU A 215 0.62 -9.61 -20.92
N LYS A 216 0.37 -8.51 -20.20
CA LYS A 216 1.30 -7.38 -20.11
C LYS A 216 2.29 -7.54 -18.97
N ASN A 217 1.84 -8.16 -17.88
CA ASN A 217 2.55 -8.26 -16.62
C ASN A 217 2.65 -9.73 -16.21
N ALA A 218 3.79 -10.36 -16.48
CA ALA A 218 3.99 -11.78 -16.14
C ALA A 218 3.79 -12.09 -14.64
N TRP A 219 4.02 -11.11 -13.75
CA TRP A 219 3.80 -11.27 -12.32
C TRP A 219 2.30 -11.31 -11.93
N GLU A 220 1.40 -10.89 -12.82
CA GLU A 220 -0.05 -10.96 -12.65
C GLU A 220 -0.65 -12.28 -13.17
N HIS A 221 0.15 -13.30 -13.53
CA HIS A 221 -0.35 -14.55 -14.13
C HIS A 221 -1.41 -15.28 -13.29
N ASN A 222 -1.32 -15.20 -11.95
CA ASN A 222 -2.33 -15.75 -11.04
C ASN A 222 -3.47 -14.74 -10.80
N SER A 223 -4.15 -14.30 -11.87
CA SER A 223 -5.31 -13.41 -11.77
C SER A 223 -6.57 -14.09 -12.30
N LEU A 224 -7.67 -13.95 -11.58
CA LEU A 224 -9.00 -14.41 -12.01
C LEU A 224 -10.00 -13.26 -11.97
N THR A 225 -10.75 -13.10 -13.05
CA THR A 225 -11.83 -12.11 -13.14
C THR A 225 -13.16 -12.77 -12.76
N LEU A 226 -13.79 -12.26 -11.72
CA LEU A 226 -15.08 -12.69 -11.21
C LEU A 226 -16.14 -11.68 -11.65
N GLN A 227 -17.13 -12.13 -12.41
CA GLN A 227 -18.29 -11.31 -12.71
C GLN A 227 -19.07 -11.08 -11.41
N SER A 228 -19.29 -9.83 -11.02
CA SER A 228 -20.03 -9.49 -9.80
C SER A 228 -21.45 -10.03 -9.91
N PRO A 229 -21.83 -11.05 -9.14
CA PRO A 229 -23.12 -11.65 -9.31
C PRO A 229 -24.15 -10.86 -8.51
N ALA A 230 -25.34 -10.70 -9.08
CA ALA A 230 -26.53 -10.52 -8.29
C ALA A 230 -26.79 -11.86 -7.54
N GLY A 231 -26.08 -12.09 -6.44
CA GLY A 231 -26.33 -13.21 -5.52
C GLY A 231 -25.62 -14.55 -5.78
N ALA A 232 -24.35 -14.59 -6.22
CA ALA A 232 -23.64 -15.88 -6.27
C ALA A 232 -23.22 -16.33 -4.87
N SER A 233 -23.77 -17.48 -4.50
CA SER A 233 -23.35 -18.35 -3.42
C SER A 233 -21.90 -18.79 -3.61
N GLY A 234 -21.00 -18.34 -2.73
CA GLY A 234 -19.65 -18.88 -2.57
C GLY A 234 -18.72 -18.64 -3.77
N ALA A 235 -17.42 -18.58 -3.51
CA ALA A 235 -16.44 -18.60 -4.59
C ALA A 235 -16.51 -19.93 -5.36
N SER A 236 -16.41 -19.86 -6.68
CA SER A 236 -16.44 -21.00 -7.59
C SER A 236 -15.24 -21.93 -7.36
N LEU A 237 -15.32 -23.16 -7.90
CA LEU A 237 -14.20 -24.10 -7.95
C LEU A 237 -12.93 -23.45 -8.53
N GLU A 238 -13.08 -22.60 -9.56
CA GLU A 238 -12.00 -21.84 -10.18
C GLU A 238 -11.23 -20.95 -9.19
N VAL A 239 -11.92 -20.35 -8.22
CA VAL A 239 -11.26 -19.55 -7.18
C VAL A 239 -10.43 -20.46 -6.28
N THR A 240 -10.98 -21.60 -5.88
CA THR A 240 -10.25 -22.57 -5.05
C THR A 240 -9.02 -23.10 -5.79
N ASP A 241 -9.15 -23.43 -7.08
CA ASP A 241 -8.05 -23.92 -7.92
C ASP A 241 -6.95 -22.87 -8.09
N LEU A 242 -7.32 -21.60 -8.31
CA LEU A 242 -6.36 -20.49 -8.35
C LEU A 242 -5.59 -20.37 -7.04
N LEU A 243 -6.30 -20.42 -5.91
CA LEU A 243 -5.69 -20.29 -4.58
C LEU A 243 -4.74 -21.45 -4.28
N LEU A 244 -5.14 -22.68 -4.60
CA LEU A 244 -4.30 -23.87 -4.46
C LEU A 244 -3.05 -23.76 -5.33
N SER A 245 -3.21 -23.41 -6.60
CA SER A 245 -2.10 -23.22 -7.54
C SER A 245 -1.12 -22.14 -7.05
N ALA A 246 -1.64 -21.01 -6.57
CA ALA A 246 -0.81 -19.93 -6.03
C ALA A 246 -0.03 -20.36 -4.78
N LEU A 247 -0.64 -21.14 -3.88
CA LEU A 247 0.02 -21.66 -2.69
C LEU A 247 1.06 -22.76 -3.01
N GLU A 248 0.88 -23.50 -4.10
CA GLU A 248 1.83 -24.52 -4.57
C GLU A 248 3.01 -23.94 -5.34
N ASN A 249 2.83 -22.75 -5.92
CA ASN A 249 3.81 -22.08 -6.75
C ASN A 249 4.19 -20.70 -6.15
N PRO A 250 4.89 -20.67 -4.99
CA PRO A 250 5.29 -19.42 -4.37
C PRO A 250 6.20 -18.57 -5.27
N VAL A 251 6.07 -17.26 -5.14
CA VAL A 251 6.86 -16.29 -5.91
C VAL A 251 8.31 -16.31 -5.44
N LYS A 252 9.21 -16.80 -6.27
CA LYS A 252 10.63 -16.96 -5.90
C LYS A 252 11.35 -15.62 -5.73
N TYR A 253 12.15 -15.53 -4.67
CA TYR A 253 13.12 -14.45 -4.49
C TYR A 253 14.32 -14.63 -5.43
N ALA A 254 14.32 -13.94 -6.58
CA ALA A 254 15.52 -13.90 -7.44
C ALA A 254 16.53 -12.88 -6.88
N GLU A 255 17.70 -13.36 -6.41
CA GLU A 255 18.83 -12.55 -5.92
C GLU A 255 19.45 -11.66 -7.02
N ASP A 256 19.42 -12.11 -8.28
CA ASP A 256 20.09 -11.50 -9.45
C ASP A 256 19.64 -10.08 -9.85
N ASN A 257 18.66 -9.49 -9.16
CA ASN A 257 18.11 -8.19 -9.51
C ASN A 257 18.46 -7.07 -8.52
N MET A 258 19.18 -7.33 -7.43
CA MET A 258 19.40 -6.29 -6.42
C MET A 258 20.46 -5.27 -6.88
N GLU A 259 21.59 -5.73 -7.42
CA GLU A 259 22.66 -4.84 -7.88
C GLU A 259 22.27 -4.03 -9.12
N GLN A 260 21.60 -4.65 -10.10
CA GLN A 260 21.04 -3.94 -11.26
C GLN A 260 19.94 -2.95 -10.86
N LYS A 261 19.05 -3.30 -9.91
CA LYS A 261 17.98 -2.37 -9.49
C LYS A 261 18.46 -1.27 -8.56
N ASP A 262 19.48 -1.50 -7.73
CA ASP A 262 20.06 -0.42 -6.94
C ASP A 262 20.90 0.51 -7.81
N THR A 263 21.62 -0.01 -8.81
CA THR A 263 22.28 0.84 -9.82
C THR A 263 21.26 1.60 -10.66
N ASP A 264 20.19 0.97 -11.13
CA ASP A 264 19.09 1.64 -11.86
C ASP A 264 18.35 2.65 -10.99
N ARG A 265 18.18 2.39 -9.68
CA ARG A 265 17.60 3.32 -8.71
C ARG A 265 18.51 4.52 -8.46
N ILE A 266 19.82 4.30 -8.36
CA ILE A 266 20.82 5.37 -8.26
C ILE A 266 20.82 6.20 -9.55
N ILE A 267 20.78 5.57 -10.72
CA ILE A 267 20.74 6.25 -12.03
C ILE A 267 19.44 7.05 -12.19
N CYS A 268 18.28 6.46 -11.84
CA CYS A 268 16.98 7.12 -11.90
C CYS A 268 16.91 8.30 -10.92
N SER A 269 17.43 8.13 -9.69
CA SER A 269 17.53 9.22 -8.71
C SER A 269 18.44 10.36 -9.18
N THR A 270 19.52 10.05 -9.90
CA THR A 270 20.47 11.04 -10.46
C THR A 270 19.81 11.81 -11.62
N ASN A 271 19.07 11.13 -12.49
CA ASN A 271 18.31 11.77 -13.59
C ASN A 271 17.18 12.68 -13.06
N ILE A 272 16.50 12.25 -12.00
CA ILE A 272 15.44 13.04 -11.35
C ILE A 272 16.03 14.28 -10.67
N LEU A 273 17.12 14.15 -9.91
CA LEU A 273 17.80 15.27 -9.26
C LEU A 273 18.30 16.28 -10.28
N HIS A 274 18.91 15.82 -11.37
CA HIS A 274 19.35 16.68 -12.45
C HIS A 274 18.17 17.42 -13.11
N THR A 275 17.08 16.70 -13.40
CA THR A 275 15.88 17.28 -14.02
C THR A 275 15.20 18.32 -13.11
N ALA A 276 15.13 18.03 -11.81
CA ALA A 276 14.63 18.96 -10.81
C ALA A 276 15.49 20.22 -10.75
N ASP A 277 16.82 20.09 -10.62
CA ASP A 277 17.73 21.24 -10.55
C ASP A 277 17.66 22.12 -11.81
N VAL A 278 17.67 21.51 -13.01
CA VAL A 278 17.50 22.26 -14.27
C VAL A 278 16.18 23.04 -14.29
N THR A 279 15.09 22.42 -13.84
CA THR A 279 13.76 23.05 -13.83
C THR A 279 13.68 24.17 -12.80
N LEU A 280 14.18 23.95 -11.59
CA LEU A 280 14.21 24.96 -10.53
C LEU A 280 15.07 26.17 -10.92
N ARG A 281 16.24 25.95 -11.56
CA ARG A 281 17.08 27.03 -12.10
C ARG A 281 16.31 27.88 -13.11
N ARG A 282 15.56 27.24 -14.02
CA ARG A 282 14.71 27.94 -15.00
C ARG A 282 13.62 28.78 -14.32
N ILE A 283 12.94 28.24 -13.31
CA ILE A 283 11.90 28.95 -12.55
C ILE A 283 12.48 30.19 -11.85
N VAL A 284 13.64 30.04 -11.18
CA VAL A 284 14.32 31.17 -10.52
C VAL A 284 14.72 32.24 -11.54
N SER A 285 15.31 31.84 -12.68
CA SER A 285 15.69 32.80 -13.73
C SER A 285 14.49 33.55 -14.31
N GLN A 286 13.38 32.86 -14.54
CA GLN A 286 12.14 33.47 -15.03
C GLN A 286 11.55 34.46 -14.01
N THR A 287 11.53 34.08 -12.74
CA THR A 287 11.06 34.95 -11.64
C THR A 287 11.92 36.21 -11.50
N MET A 288 13.25 36.08 -11.63
CA MET A 288 14.17 37.21 -11.60
C MET A 288 14.01 38.12 -12.82
N LYS A 289 13.57 37.59 -13.96
CA LYS A 289 13.24 38.39 -15.15
C LYS A 289 11.96 39.18 -14.93
N GLU A 290 10.91 38.53 -14.44
CA GLU A 290 9.63 39.18 -14.09
C GLU A 290 9.83 40.30 -13.05
N ALA A 291 10.66 40.08 -12.03
CA ALA A 291 10.98 41.11 -11.04
C ALA A 291 11.72 42.33 -11.63
N LYS A 292 12.54 42.12 -12.65
CA LYS A 292 13.20 43.22 -13.37
C LYS A 292 12.22 43.97 -14.27
N ASP A 293 11.34 43.26 -14.94
CA ASP A 293 10.30 43.82 -15.81
C ASP A 293 9.29 44.65 -14.99
N GLU A 294 8.97 44.22 -13.77
CA GLU A 294 8.16 44.96 -12.77
C GLU A 294 8.93 46.08 -12.04
N ARG A 295 10.15 46.42 -12.48
CA ARG A 295 10.98 47.52 -11.95
C ARG A 295 11.25 47.46 -10.44
N VAL A 296 11.41 46.26 -9.87
CA VAL A 296 11.79 46.09 -8.46
C VAL A 296 13.15 46.75 -8.19
N LEU A 297 13.28 47.44 -7.06
CA LEU A 297 14.50 48.16 -6.68
C LEU A 297 15.74 47.23 -6.65
N PRO A 298 16.93 47.69 -7.07
CA PRO A 298 18.14 46.86 -7.16
C PRO A 298 18.52 46.13 -5.86
N TYR A 299 18.35 46.78 -4.70
CA TYR A 299 18.62 46.14 -3.41
C TYR A 299 17.61 45.05 -3.06
N LYS A 300 16.33 45.22 -3.45
CA LYS A 300 15.27 44.22 -3.28
C LYS A 300 15.45 43.04 -4.23
N LEU A 301 15.94 43.27 -5.44
CA LEU A 301 16.30 42.21 -6.38
C LEU A 301 17.42 41.32 -5.82
N LYS A 302 18.40 41.92 -5.12
CA LYS A 302 19.48 41.16 -4.48
C LYS A 302 18.93 40.25 -3.36
N LEU A 303 18.09 40.80 -2.48
CA LEU A 303 17.42 40.03 -1.42
C LEU A 303 16.52 38.91 -1.97
N LEU A 304 15.72 39.20 -3.01
CA LEU A 304 14.89 38.20 -3.67
C LEU A 304 15.73 37.07 -4.28
N ALA A 305 16.85 37.40 -4.92
CA ALA A 305 17.75 36.39 -5.47
C ALA A 305 18.38 35.50 -4.38
N GLU A 306 18.72 36.07 -3.24
CA GLU A 306 19.25 35.33 -2.08
C GLU A 306 18.19 34.38 -1.50
N GLU A 307 16.95 34.84 -1.31
CA GLU A 307 15.85 33.99 -0.79
C GLU A 307 15.47 32.86 -1.76
N LEU A 308 15.38 33.14 -3.07
CA LEU A 308 15.05 32.12 -4.07
C LEU A 308 16.14 31.06 -4.24
N ASN A 309 17.42 31.47 -4.18
CA ASN A 309 18.53 30.52 -4.25
C ASN A 309 18.65 29.68 -2.99
N LYS A 310 18.34 30.26 -1.82
CA LYS A 310 18.27 29.52 -0.55
C LYS A 310 17.15 28.48 -0.59
N LEU A 311 15.95 28.86 -1.02
CA LEU A 311 14.83 27.93 -1.19
C LEU A 311 15.19 26.77 -2.13
N LYS A 312 15.81 27.07 -3.27
CA LYS A 312 16.29 26.05 -4.22
C LYS A 312 17.31 25.10 -3.58
N ALA A 313 18.28 25.63 -2.84
CA ALA A 313 19.31 24.82 -2.20
C ALA A 313 18.74 23.88 -1.14
N GLU A 314 17.79 24.38 -0.33
CA GLU A 314 17.07 23.58 0.67
C GLU A 314 16.26 22.45 0.00
N PHE A 315 15.52 22.75 -1.08
CA PHE A 315 14.76 21.74 -1.82
C PHE A 315 15.63 20.65 -2.45
N LEU A 316 16.78 21.02 -3.03
CA LEU A 316 17.69 20.06 -3.64
C LEU A 316 18.39 19.18 -2.61
N GLU A 317 18.74 19.72 -1.45
CA GLU A 317 19.28 18.93 -0.34
C GLU A 317 18.20 18.01 0.27
N ASP A 318 16.95 18.46 0.37
CA ASP A 318 15.84 17.60 0.82
C ASP A 318 15.58 16.44 -0.17
N LEU A 319 15.61 16.71 -1.48
CA LEU A 319 15.54 15.70 -2.54
C LEU A 319 16.71 14.69 -2.48
N LYS A 320 17.92 15.17 -2.19
CA LYS A 320 19.15 14.37 -2.14
C LYS A 320 19.26 13.51 -0.88
N GLN A 321 18.78 14.02 0.26
CA GLN A 321 18.78 13.32 1.54
C GLN A 321 17.54 12.43 1.73
N GLY A 322 16.55 12.53 0.83
CA GLY A 322 15.25 11.88 1.01
C GLY A 322 14.47 12.44 2.21
N ASN A 323 14.83 13.63 2.68
CA ASN A 323 14.26 14.28 3.84
C ASN A 323 12.89 14.85 3.48
N LYS A 324 11.86 14.34 4.15
CA LYS A 324 10.43 14.51 3.82
C LYS A 324 9.84 15.81 4.35
N LYS A 325 10.63 16.87 4.51
CA LYS A 325 10.16 18.13 5.10
C LYS A 325 9.11 18.82 4.23
N TYR A 326 9.20 18.62 2.91
CA TYR A 326 8.31 19.19 1.90
C TYR A 326 7.77 18.15 0.89
N LEU A 327 8.16 16.88 1.04
CA LEU A 327 7.87 15.81 0.09
C LEU A 327 7.05 14.72 0.76
N CYS A 328 5.73 14.85 0.60
CA CYS A 328 4.81 13.77 0.85
C CYS A 328 4.80 12.86 -0.39
N PHE A 329 5.76 11.91 -0.55
CA PHE A 329 5.55 10.53 -1.09
C PHE A 329 6.81 9.67 -1.39
N GLN A 330 6.70 8.34 -1.23
CA GLN A 330 7.71 7.32 -1.57
C GLN A 330 7.76 6.89 -3.06
N GLN A 331 8.99 6.55 -3.48
CA GLN A 331 9.48 5.59 -4.49
C GLN A 331 9.13 5.73 -5.98
N THR A 332 8.33 6.72 -6.37
CA THR A 332 8.44 7.32 -7.70
C THR A 332 8.40 8.82 -7.50
N THR A 333 9.56 9.46 -7.60
CA THR A 333 9.67 10.92 -7.55
C THR A 333 9.03 11.47 -8.81
N ASP A 334 7.71 11.72 -8.78
CA ASP A 334 7.11 12.50 -9.86
C ASP A 334 7.60 13.94 -9.69
N VAL A 335 8.42 14.37 -10.64
CA VAL A 335 9.04 15.70 -10.70
C VAL A 335 7.95 16.80 -10.69
N SER A 336 6.73 16.48 -11.13
CA SER A 336 5.58 17.39 -11.15
C SER A 336 5.16 17.88 -9.75
N ASP A 337 5.18 17.02 -8.73
CA ASP A 337 4.76 17.37 -7.37
C ASP A 337 5.79 18.28 -6.68
N VAL A 338 7.07 17.98 -6.91
CA VAL A 338 8.22 18.78 -6.47
C VAL A 338 8.13 20.20 -7.03
N ILE A 339 7.83 20.31 -8.33
CA ILE A 339 7.71 21.58 -9.03
C ILE A 339 6.54 22.40 -8.48
N SER A 340 5.38 21.76 -8.27
CA SER A 340 4.16 22.44 -7.79
C SER A 340 4.37 23.07 -6.42
N PHE A 341 5.05 22.37 -5.50
CA PHE A 341 5.33 22.89 -4.17
C PHE A 341 6.39 24.02 -4.20
N PHE A 342 7.41 23.91 -5.06
CA PHE A 342 8.35 24.99 -5.27
C PHE A 342 7.67 26.27 -5.81
N HIS A 343 6.70 26.13 -6.71
CA HIS A 343 5.90 27.27 -7.19
C HIS A 343 5.14 27.96 -6.06
N TYR A 344 4.51 27.20 -5.16
CA TYR A 344 3.79 27.74 -4.02
C TYR A 344 4.69 28.56 -3.08
N GLU A 345 5.83 28.01 -2.67
CA GLU A 345 6.77 28.73 -1.78
C GLU A 345 7.42 29.93 -2.48
N LYS A 346 7.75 29.79 -3.76
CA LYS A 346 8.23 30.89 -4.60
C LYS A 346 7.21 32.03 -4.63
N ASP A 347 5.93 31.75 -4.81
CA ASP A 347 4.88 32.77 -4.87
C ASP A 347 4.75 33.51 -3.54
N ASN A 348 4.88 32.81 -2.41
CA ASN A 348 4.93 33.43 -1.07
C ASN A 348 6.12 34.38 -0.89
N ILE A 349 7.30 34.01 -1.40
CA ILE A 349 8.49 34.87 -1.39
C ILE A 349 8.24 36.09 -2.28
N VAL A 350 7.81 35.87 -3.52
CA VAL A 350 7.57 36.91 -4.54
C VAL A 350 6.57 37.96 -4.04
N GLN A 351 5.47 37.56 -3.38
CA GLN A 351 4.48 38.52 -2.85
C GLN A 351 5.07 39.58 -1.91
N LYS A 352 6.13 39.25 -1.15
CA LYS A 352 6.81 40.20 -0.25
C LYS A 352 7.53 41.34 -0.99
N TYR A 353 7.95 41.09 -2.23
CA TYR A 353 8.74 42.03 -3.02
C TYR A 353 7.92 42.78 -4.07
N PHE A 354 6.83 42.18 -4.55
CA PHE A 354 5.92 42.73 -5.57
C PHE A 354 4.71 43.46 -4.98
N SER A 355 4.58 43.53 -3.65
CA SER A 355 3.55 44.32 -2.98
C SER A 355 3.64 45.79 -3.39
N LYS A 356 2.66 46.25 -4.18
CA LYS A 356 2.37 47.68 -4.40
C LYS A 356 2.03 48.29 -3.03
N LYS A 357 2.96 49.02 -2.45
CA LYS A 357 2.57 50.06 -1.49
C LYS A 357 1.79 51.10 -2.29
N HIS A 358 0.52 51.26 -1.93
CA HIS A 358 -0.29 52.42 -2.32
C HIS A 358 0.42 53.72 -2.00
#